data_AF-A0A1E3QML2-F1
#
_entry.id   AF-A0A1E3QML2-F1
#
_cell.length_a   1.000
_cell.length_b   1.000
_cell.length_c   1.000
_cell.angle_alpha   90.00
_cell.angle_beta   90.00
_cell.angle_gamma   90.00
#
_symmetry.space_group_name_H-M   'P 1'
#
loop_
_entity.id
_entity.type
_entity.pdbx_description
1 polymer ?
#
loop_
_entity_poly.entity_id
_entity_poly.type
_entity_poly.pdbx_seq_one_letter_code
_entity_poly.pdbx_strand_id
1 'polypeptide(L)'
;MWSRWDPEHCNGGLRWQIFSYNSGYNYKNSISNGGLFLMAARLARYTDNATYGDTAETVWEWVTDIGFINNSTSVWQIWDGANIEENCTDFTKIEWSYNYGVYLAGCAYMYNYTENDIWEKRATDLLLSATSLFFNHSIMYEQYCQAAGMCNNDQRSFKSFFSRCLGQTAVLIPSTHENIMGLLTASAVGAAQSCSGGSDGHTCGTDWTFPGWDGKYGLGEQMCALEVMQNLLVSQLPPPYKNNTGGSSVGNVNAGSTKLATLNQNELTITGGDKAGAGILTAVVLAGLLGGTIWMVL
;
A
#
# COMPACT_ATOMS: atom_id res chain seq x y z
N MET A 1 -8.67 -8.50 8.40
CA MET A 1 -7.30 -8.02 8.63
C MET A 1 -6.99 -7.96 10.12
N TRP A 2 -7.82 -7.29 10.93
CA TRP A 2 -7.66 -7.17 12.38
C TRP A 2 -7.34 -8.47 13.14
N SER A 3 -7.98 -9.59 12.77
CA SER A 3 -7.72 -10.91 13.38
C SER A 3 -6.29 -11.45 13.21
N ARG A 4 -5.44 -10.78 12.42
CA ARG A 4 -4.02 -11.11 12.20
C ARG A 4 -3.08 -10.12 12.88
N TRP A 5 -3.60 -9.21 13.70
CA TRP A 5 -2.78 -8.37 14.56
C TRP A 5 -1.89 -9.26 15.41
N ASP A 6 -0.59 -9.02 15.40
CA ASP A 6 0.40 -9.83 16.09
C ASP A 6 0.94 -9.05 17.29
N PRO A 7 0.37 -9.26 18.50
CA PRO A 7 0.82 -8.59 19.72
C PRO A 7 2.11 -9.18 20.30
N GLU A 8 2.52 -10.37 19.87
CA GLU A 8 3.69 -11.07 20.42
C GLU A 8 5.00 -10.41 19.97
N HIS A 9 5.00 -9.78 18.80
CA HIS A 9 6.20 -9.14 18.23
C HIS A 9 5.96 -7.65 18.03
N CYS A 10 6.90 -6.81 18.47
CA CYS A 10 6.83 -5.37 18.30
C CYS A 10 5.55 -4.72 18.89
N ASN A 11 5.00 -5.32 19.96
CA ASN A 11 3.79 -4.84 20.67
C ASN A 11 2.53 -4.68 19.81
N GLY A 12 2.44 -5.37 18.67
CA GLY A 12 1.34 -5.23 17.72
C GLY A 12 1.81 -5.11 16.29
N GLY A 13 0.90 -4.74 15.40
CA GLY A 13 1.16 -4.56 13.98
C GLY A 13 0.93 -5.83 13.17
N LEU A 14 0.46 -5.61 11.94
CA LEU A 14 0.42 -6.63 10.91
C LEU A 14 1.81 -6.86 10.31
N ARG A 15 2.10 -8.12 10.02
CA ARG A 15 3.19 -8.54 9.14
C ARG A 15 2.82 -8.28 7.69
N TRP A 16 3.84 -8.14 6.85
CA TRP A 16 3.65 -7.95 5.41
C TRP A 16 2.94 -9.15 4.77
N GLN A 17 3.41 -10.36 5.09
CA GLN A 17 2.85 -11.59 4.54
C GLN A 17 1.75 -12.15 5.44
N ILE A 18 0.75 -12.78 4.82
CA ILE A 18 -0.31 -13.50 5.54
C ILE A 18 0.16 -14.86 6.05
N PHE A 19 1.02 -15.54 5.29
CA PHE A 19 1.45 -16.91 5.58
C PHE A 19 2.89 -16.95 6.07
N SER A 20 3.14 -17.75 7.09
CA SER A 20 4.45 -17.84 7.76
C SER A 20 5.57 -18.39 6.89
N TYR A 21 5.23 -19.13 5.83
CA TYR A 21 6.18 -19.69 4.87
C TYR A 21 6.55 -18.74 3.73
N ASN A 22 5.93 -17.56 3.63
CA ASN A 22 6.29 -16.57 2.62
C ASN A 22 7.50 -15.75 3.08
N SER A 23 8.40 -15.48 2.14
CA SER A 23 9.48 -14.52 2.35
C SER A 23 8.92 -13.14 2.74
N GLY A 24 9.43 -12.55 3.81
CA GLY A 24 8.95 -11.29 4.36
C GLY A 24 7.84 -11.42 5.41
N TYR A 25 7.49 -12.63 5.86
CA TYR A 25 6.59 -12.79 7.03
C TYR A 25 7.19 -12.22 8.32
N ASN A 26 8.52 -12.19 8.43
CA ASN A 26 9.21 -11.54 9.54
C ASN A 26 9.27 -10.01 9.42
N TYR A 27 8.79 -9.43 8.31
CA TYR A 27 8.80 -8.00 8.08
C TYR A 27 7.44 -7.39 8.45
N LYS A 28 7.42 -6.40 9.36
CA LYS A 28 6.26 -5.54 9.59
C LYS A 28 6.48 -4.23 8.84
N ASN A 29 5.52 -3.83 8.03
CA ASN A 29 5.68 -2.67 7.16
C ASN A 29 4.52 -1.67 7.26
N SER A 30 4.84 -0.43 6.90
CA SER A 30 3.93 0.69 6.92
C SER A 30 2.74 0.48 6.00
N ILE A 31 2.90 -0.17 4.84
CA ILE A 31 1.79 -0.33 3.91
C ILE A 31 0.72 -1.32 4.39
N SER A 32 1.11 -2.43 5.03
CA SER A 32 0.12 -3.41 5.51
C SER A 32 -0.70 -2.85 6.66
N ASN A 33 -0.05 -2.11 7.55
CA ASN A 33 -0.70 -1.43 8.67
C ASN A 33 -1.50 -0.22 8.21
N GLY A 34 -0.98 0.58 7.28
CA GLY A 34 -1.70 1.68 6.64
C GLY A 34 -2.96 1.20 5.92
N GLY A 35 -2.88 0.05 5.23
CA GLY A 35 -4.05 -0.56 4.59
C GLY A 35 -5.13 -0.95 5.59
N LEU A 36 -4.76 -1.50 6.75
CA LEU A 36 -5.69 -1.77 7.84
C LEU A 36 -6.28 -0.46 8.41
N PHE A 37 -5.44 0.54 8.68
CA PHE A 37 -5.85 1.85 9.18
C PHE A 37 -6.87 2.53 8.27
N LEU A 38 -6.54 2.68 6.99
CA LEU A 38 -7.44 3.30 6.00
C LEU A 38 -8.73 2.50 5.84
N MET A 39 -8.68 1.17 5.85
CA MET A 39 -9.90 0.35 5.76
C MET A 39 -10.78 0.53 6.99
N ALA A 40 -10.19 0.53 8.20
CA ALA A 40 -10.89 0.74 9.45
C ALA A 40 -11.53 2.13 9.50
N ALA A 41 -10.79 3.19 9.17
CA ALA A 41 -11.31 4.56 9.11
C ALA A 41 -12.48 4.71 8.11
N ARG A 42 -12.37 4.08 6.93
CA ARG A 42 -13.44 4.06 5.92
C ARG A 42 -14.68 3.34 6.42
N LEU A 43 -14.51 2.18 7.08
CA LEU A 43 -15.62 1.41 7.63
C LEU A 43 -16.30 2.13 8.79
N ALA A 44 -15.53 2.76 9.69
CA ALA A 44 -16.03 3.61 10.75
C ALA A 44 -16.95 4.70 10.18
N ARG A 45 -16.43 5.49 9.23
CA ARG A 45 -17.21 6.55 8.59
C ARG A 45 -18.43 6.03 7.81
N TYR A 46 -18.29 4.92 7.09
CA TYR A 46 -19.39 4.40 6.26
C TYR A 46 -20.51 3.80 7.10
N THR A 47 -20.16 3.06 8.15
CA THR A 47 -21.11 2.27 8.97
C THR A 47 -21.56 2.96 10.24
N ASP A 48 -20.88 4.04 10.63
CA ASP A 48 -21.04 4.73 11.92
C ASP A 48 -20.80 3.79 13.13
N ASN A 49 -19.88 2.83 12.98
CA ASN A 49 -19.57 1.84 14.00
C ASN A 49 -18.22 2.13 14.67
N ALA A 50 -18.28 2.43 15.96
CA ALA A 50 -17.14 2.81 16.79
C ALA A 50 -16.01 1.76 16.83
N THR A 51 -16.31 0.46 16.74
CA THR A 51 -15.28 -0.59 16.79
C THR A 51 -14.27 -0.46 15.65
N TYR A 52 -14.70 0.03 14.48
CA TYR A 52 -13.76 0.33 13.40
C TYR A 52 -12.95 1.60 13.66
N GLY A 53 -13.53 2.58 14.36
CA GLY A 53 -12.82 3.78 14.81
C GLY A 53 -11.72 3.43 15.82
N ASP A 54 -12.06 2.63 16.83
CA ASP A 54 -11.11 2.12 17.83
C ASP A 54 -9.97 1.32 17.19
N THR A 55 -10.31 0.53 16.16
CA THR A 55 -9.30 -0.21 15.37
C THR A 55 -8.36 0.75 14.64
N ALA A 56 -8.89 1.81 14.03
CA ALA A 56 -8.08 2.82 13.34
C ALA A 56 -7.18 3.58 14.31
N GLU A 57 -7.69 3.94 15.49
CA GLU A 57 -6.93 4.56 16.58
C GLU A 57 -5.79 3.65 17.04
N THR A 58 -6.08 2.39 17.34
CA THR A 58 -5.06 1.42 17.81
C THR A 58 -3.94 1.26 16.78
N VAL A 59 -4.27 1.19 15.50
CA VAL A 59 -3.27 1.06 14.43
C VAL A 59 -2.44 2.33 14.31
N TRP A 60 -3.08 3.50 14.36
CA TRP A 60 -2.39 4.79 14.33
C TRP A 60 -1.38 4.93 15.47
N GLU A 61 -1.83 4.68 16.71
CA GLU A 61 -0.99 4.72 17.90
C GLU A 61 0.20 3.77 17.77
N TRP A 62 -0.03 2.54 17.33
CA TRP A 62 1.05 1.57 17.13
C TRP A 62 2.08 2.03 16.10
N VAL A 63 1.67 2.55 14.93
CA VAL A 63 2.63 2.98 13.89
C VAL A 63 3.43 4.20 14.31
N THR A 64 2.88 5.06 15.18
CA THR A 64 3.63 6.19 15.76
C THR A 64 4.54 5.74 16.88
N ASP A 65 4.08 4.88 17.79
CA ASP A 65 4.82 4.45 18.97
C ASP A 65 6.02 3.56 18.60
N ILE A 66 5.86 2.70 17.59
CA ILE A 66 6.97 1.90 17.07
C ILE A 66 7.95 2.73 16.22
N GLY A 67 7.59 3.96 15.85
CA GLY A 67 8.44 4.88 15.10
C GLY A 67 8.40 4.72 13.57
N PHE A 68 7.46 3.96 13.02
CA PHE A 68 7.27 3.89 11.55
C PHE A 68 6.83 5.24 11.00
N ILE A 69 5.94 5.94 11.72
CA ILE A 69 5.67 7.37 11.53
C ILE A 69 6.52 8.12 12.54
N ASN A 70 7.64 8.68 12.08
CA ASN A 70 8.48 9.53 12.90
C ASN A 70 8.08 11.01 12.69
N ASN A 71 7.46 11.58 13.71
CA ASN A 71 6.96 12.95 13.75
C ASN A 71 7.84 13.89 14.59
N SER A 72 9.11 13.55 14.81
CA SER A 72 10.04 14.33 15.64
C SER A 72 10.52 15.64 14.99
N THR A 73 10.24 15.83 13.70
CA THR A 73 10.60 17.05 12.96
C THR A 73 9.37 17.64 12.27
N SER A 74 9.50 18.83 11.66
CA SER A 74 8.42 19.45 10.89
C SER A 74 8.06 18.68 9.62
N VAL A 75 8.94 17.81 9.13
CA VAL A 75 8.68 16.89 8.02
C VAL A 75 8.60 15.48 8.61
N TRP A 76 7.39 14.93 8.66
CA TRP A 76 7.14 13.59 9.16
C TRP A 76 7.66 12.56 8.18
N GLN A 77 8.33 11.55 8.73
CA GLN A 77 8.92 10.46 7.96
C GLN A 77 8.05 9.22 8.13
N ILE A 78 7.69 8.57 7.02
CA ILE A 78 7.03 7.26 7.05
C ILE A 78 7.98 6.24 6.45
N TRP A 79 8.69 5.53 7.33
CA TRP A 79 9.64 4.50 6.95
C TRP A 79 8.93 3.23 6.50
N ASP A 80 9.57 2.45 5.62
CA ASP A 80 8.91 1.31 4.96
C ASP A 80 8.51 0.22 5.95
N GLY A 81 9.36 -0.06 6.94
CA GLY A 81 9.10 -1.09 7.93
C GLY A 81 10.36 -1.55 8.66
N ALA A 82 10.24 -2.66 9.37
CA ALA A 82 11.33 -3.29 10.09
C ALA A 82 11.10 -4.80 10.27
N ASN A 83 12.18 -5.53 10.51
CA ASN A 83 12.13 -6.96 10.84
C ASN A 83 11.81 -7.17 12.32
N ILE A 84 11.09 -8.25 12.63
CA ILE A 84 10.67 -8.57 14.01
C ILE A 84 11.83 -9.07 14.89
N GLU A 85 12.90 -9.61 14.30
CA GLU A 85 14.05 -10.17 15.02
C GLU A 85 14.77 -9.11 15.86
N GLU A 86 14.78 -7.86 15.39
CA GLU A 86 15.36 -6.70 16.08
C GLU A 86 14.28 -5.88 16.79
N ASN A 87 13.18 -6.52 17.21
CA ASN A 87 12.02 -5.89 17.84
C ASN A 87 11.48 -4.66 17.07
N CYS A 88 11.53 -4.71 15.74
CA CYS A 88 11.16 -3.62 14.84
C CYS A 88 11.92 -2.30 15.06
N THR A 89 13.17 -2.35 15.53
CA THR A 89 13.98 -1.13 15.78
C THR A 89 14.97 -0.79 14.65
N ASP A 90 15.32 -1.77 13.81
CA ASP A 90 16.15 -1.56 12.61
C ASP A 90 15.26 -1.22 11.40
N PHE A 91 15.01 0.07 11.21
CA PHE A 91 14.08 0.55 10.19
C PHE A 91 14.69 0.58 8.79
N THR A 92 13.93 0.10 7.81
CA THR A 92 14.13 0.41 6.39
C THR A 92 13.60 1.82 6.11
N LYS A 93 14.48 2.82 6.07
CA LYS A 93 14.11 4.23 6.00
C LYS A 93 13.81 4.74 4.58
N ILE A 94 13.26 3.89 3.72
CA ILE A 94 12.81 4.30 2.39
C ILE A 94 11.39 4.86 2.53
N GLU A 95 11.15 6.01 1.91
CA GLU A 95 9.87 6.71 1.96
C GLU A 95 9.18 6.62 0.60
N TRP A 96 7.93 6.16 0.60
CA TRP A 96 7.15 5.92 -0.61
C TRP A 96 5.87 6.74 -0.62
N SER A 97 5.52 7.34 -1.76
CA SER A 97 4.36 8.26 -1.84
C SER A 97 3.04 7.60 -1.42
N TYR A 98 2.85 6.33 -1.75
CA TYR A 98 1.64 5.59 -1.42
C TYR A 98 1.44 5.37 0.09
N ASN A 99 2.51 5.28 0.89
CA ASN A 99 2.42 5.16 2.34
C ASN A 99 1.84 6.47 2.89
N TYR A 100 2.39 7.61 2.46
CA TYR A 100 1.88 8.93 2.83
C TYR A 100 0.43 9.12 2.40
N GLY A 101 0.08 8.74 1.18
CA GLY A 101 -1.31 8.79 0.71
C GLY A 101 -2.26 7.99 1.60
N VAL A 102 -1.92 6.75 1.92
CA VAL A 102 -2.79 5.87 2.72
C VAL A 102 -3.03 6.41 4.13
N TYR A 103 -1.99 6.88 4.81
CA TYR A 103 -2.15 7.50 6.14
C TYR A 103 -2.85 8.85 6.07
N LEU A 104 -2.55 9.68 5.06
CA LEU A 104 -3.22 10.97 4.84
C LEU A 104 -4.73 10.80 4.66
N ALA A 105 -5.14 9.89 3.78
CA ALA A 105 -6.55 9.59 3.55
C ALA A 105 -7.19 8.99 4.80
N GLY A 106 -6.51 8.08 5.50
CA GLY A 106 -7.03 7.48 6.73
C GLY A 106 -7.32 8.54 7.81
N CYS A 107 -6.42 9.51 8.01
CA CYS A 107 -6.65 10.67 8.88
C CYS A 107 -7.86 11.50 8.41
N ALA A 108 -8.02 11.72 7.11
CA ALA A 108 -9.16 12.45 6.57
C ALA A 108 -10.50 11.74 6.81
N TYR A 109 -10.53 10.41 6.70
CA TYR A 109 -11.70 9.60 7.06
C TYR A 109 -11.99 9.66 8.56
N MET A 110 -10.96 9.57 9.42
CA MET A 110 -11.11 9.68 10.86
C MET A 110 -11.59 11.06 11.30
N TYR A 111 -11.06 12.14 10.73
CA TYR A 111 -11.53 13.49 10.98
C TYR A 111 -13.01 13.64 10.60
N ASN A 112 -13.40 13.22 9.39
CA ASN A 112 -14.78 13.35 8.94
C ASN A 112 -15.76 12.41 9.67
N TYR A 113 -15.26 11.38 10.36
CA TYR A 113 -16.04 10.50 11.22
C TYR A 113 -16.19 11.05 12.65
N THR A 114 -15.10 11.55 13.23
CA THR A 114 -15.02 11.92 14.66
C THR A 114 -15.20 13.41 14.94
N GLU A 115 -15.02 14.27 13.93
CA GLU A 115 -14.92 15.73 14.04
C GLU A 115 -13.84 16.19 15.04
N ASN A 116 -12.84 15.34 15.30
CA ASN A 116 -11.75 15.66 16.22
C ASN A 116 -10.56 16.28 15.48
N ASP A 117 -10.22 17.52 15.84
CA ASP A 117 -9.14 18.33 15.26
C ASP A 117 -7.77 17.64 15.23
N ILE A 118 -7.52 16.66 16.11
CA ILE A 118 -6.26 15.91 16.07
C ILE A 118 -6.05 15.19 14.74
N TRP A 119 -7.13 14.69 14.13
CA TRP A 119 -7.07 13.98 12.86
C TRP A 119 -6.87 14.92 11.68
N GLU A 120 -7.49 16.10 11.71
CA GLU A 120 -7.20 17.16 10.73
C GLU A 120 -5.74 17.58 10.84
N LYS A 121 -5.24 17.86 12.05
CA LYS A 121 -3.83 18.21 12.27
C LYS A 121 -2.87 17.15 11.72
N ARG A 122 -3.12 15.87 12.03
CA ARG A 122 -2.33 14.74 11.51
C ARG A 122 -2.35 14.70 9.98
N ALA A 123 -3.52 14.90 9.37
CA ALA A 123 -3.64 14.96 7.91
C ALA A 123 -2.87 16.15 7.32
N THR A 124 -2.97 17.34 7.91
CA THR A 124 -2.25 18.51 7.41
C THR A 124 -0.74 18.38 7.55
N ASP A 125 -0.24 17.82 8.66
CA ASP A 125 1.19 17.57 8.86
C ASP A 125 1.72 16.53 7.86
N LEU A 126 0.95 15.47 7.60
CA LEU A 126 1.27 14.49 6.57
C LEU A 126 1.25 15.09 5.15
N LEU A 127 0.30 15.96 4.84
CA LEU A 127 0.22 16.64 3.55
C LEU A 127 1.43 17.55 3.32
N LEU A 128 1.82 18.34 4.33
CA LEU A 128 3.02 19.18 4.27
C LEU A 128 4.28 18.35 4.03
N SER A 129 4.40 17.23 4.76
CA SER A 129 5.53 16.32 4.64
C SER A 129 5.58 15.67 3.26
N ALA A 130 4.44 15.17 2.76
CA ALA A 130 4.35 14.58 1.43
C ALA A 130 4.62 15.60 0.32
N THR A 131 4.20 16.85 0.50
CA THR A 131 4.48 17.97 -0.42
C THR A 131 6.00 18.21 -0.54
N SER A 132 6.71 18.18 0.59
CA SER A 132 8.17 18.35 0.61
C SER A 132 8.94 17.21 -0.03
N LEU A 133 8.41 15.98 0.00
CA LEU A 133 9.13 14.78 -0.40
C LEU A 133 8.81 14.33 -1.83
N PHE A 134 7.53 14.39 -2.24
CA PHE A 134 7.04 13.76 -3.46
C PHE A 134 6.58 14.74 -4.53
N PHE A 135 6.86 16.04 -4.37
CA PHE A 135 6.60 17.04 -5.40
C PHE A 135 7.85 17.86 -5.72
N ASN A 136 8.17 17.93 -7.02
CA ASN A 136 9.24 18.75 -7.56
C ASN A 136 8.60 19.84 -8.44
N HIS A 137 8.73 21.12 -8.06
CA HIS A 137 8.01 22.23 -8.70
C HIS A 137 6.50 21.96 -8.85
N SER A 138 5.87 21.41 -7.80
CA SER A 138 4.45 20.99 -7.75
C SER A 138 4.07 19.78 -8.61
N ILE A 139 5.05 19.10 -9.24
CA ILE A 139 4.81 17.90 -10.04
C ILE A 139 5.21 16.65 -9.24
N MET A 140 4.29 15.69 -9.17
CA MET A 140 4.48 14.46 -8.39
C MET A 140 5.56 13.55 -8.97
N TYR A 141 6.45 13.04 -8.11
CA TYR A 141 7.53 12.13 -8.47
C TYR A 141 7.84 11.13 -7.32
N GLU A 142 8.49 10.01 -7.65
CA GLU A 142 9.00 9.06 -6.64
C GLU A 142 10.46 9.36 -6.30
N GLN A 143 10.68 9.99 -5.14
CA GLN A 143 12.00 10.51 -4.74
C GLN A 143 13.11 9.47 -4.71
N TYR A 144 12.80 8.24 -4.29
CA TYR A 144 13.83 7.23 -4.08
C TYR A 144 14.31 6.60 -5.40
N CYS A 145 13.38 6.31 -6.33
CA CYS A 145 13.68 5.44 -7.45
C CYS A 145 13.61 6.12 -8.82
N GLN A 146 12.87 7.23 -8.97
CA GLN A 146 12.55 7.78 -10.30
C GLN A 146 13.80 8.35 -10.99
N ALA A 147 14.51 9.25 -10.32
CA ALA A 147 15.69 9.91 -10.89
C ALA A 147 16.82 8.93 -11.22
N ALA A 148 16.96 7.85 -10.44
CA ALA A 148 17.94 6.81 -10.68
C ALA A 148 17.48 5.77 -11.73
N GLY A 149 16.24 5.83 -12.20
CA GLY A 149 15.67 4.86 -13.14
C GLY A 149 15.55 3.45 -12.57
N MET A 150 15.44 3.31 -11.24
CA MET A 150 15.45 2.03 -10.53
C MET A 150 14.06 1.62 -10.00
N CYS A 151 12.99 2.33 -10.37
CA CYS A 151 11.65 1.96 -9.93
C CYS A 151 11.25 0.58 -10.45
N ASN A 152 10.86 -0.31 -9.55
CA ASN A 152 10.30 -1.60 -9.92
C ASN A 152 8.84 -1.46 -10.39
N ASN A 153 8.21 -2.58 -10.79
CA ASN A 153 6.84 -2.57 -11.31
C ASN A 153 5.80 -2.02 -10.32
N ASP A 154 5.96 -2.26 -9.03
CA ASP A 154 5.05 -1.78 -8.00
C ASP A 154 5.20 -0.26 -7.84
N GLN A 155 6.43 0.21 -7.70
CA GLN A 155 6.78 1.61 -7.46
C GLN A 155 6.31 2.53 -8.60
N ARG A 156 6.31 2.01 -9.82
CA ARG A 156 5.78 2.70 -11.01
C ARG A 156 4.27 2.96 -10.96
N SER A 157 3.56 2.36 -9.99
CA SER A 157 2.12 2.58 -9.77
C SER A 157 1.81 3.45 -8.54
N PHE A 158 2.78 3.78 -7.69
CA PHE A 158 2.53 4.41 -6.38
C PHE A 158 1.85 5.79 -6.48
N LYS A 159 2.24 6.60 -7.47
CA LYS A 159 1.61 7.90 -7.75
C LYS A 159 0.11 7.81 -8.01
N SER A 160 -0.40 6.68 -8.51
CA SER A 160 -1.85 6.48 -8.67
C SER A 160 -2.54 6.46 -7.31
N PHE A 161 -2.09 5.59 -6.40
CA PHE A 161 -2.66 5.49 -5.06
C PHE A 161 -2.53 6.80 -4.30
N PHE A 162 -1.38 7.48 -4.43
CA PHE A 162 -1.17 8.76 -3.80
C PHE A 162 -2.13 9.84 -4.34
N SER A 163 -2.27 9.96 -5.66
CA SER A 163 -3.23 10.88 -6.30
C SER A 163 -4.66 10.66 -5.84
N ARG A 164 -5.09 9.41 -5.74
CA ARG A 164 -6.43 9.06 -5.24
C ARG A 164 -6.64 9.44 -3.79
N CYS A 165 -5.63 9.20 -2.95
CA CYS A 165 -5.70 9.55 -1.54
C CYS A 165 -5.76 11.06 -1.34
N LEU A 166 -4.98 11.82 -2.11
CA LEU A 166 -5.03 13.28 -2.14
C LEU A 166 -6.43 13.77 -2.50
N GLY A 167 -7.02 13.28 -3.59
CA GLY A 167 -8.38 13.67 -4.00
C GLY A 167 -9.43 13.38 -2.92
N GLN A 168 -9.35 12.22 -2.26
CA GLN A 168 -10.23 11.89 -1.14
C GLN A 168 -10.04 12.86 0.04
N THR A 169 -8.80 13.19 0.39
CA THR A 169 -8.50 14.13 1.47
C THR A 169 -9.01 15.53 1.15
N ALA A 170 -8.85 16.02 -0.08
CA ALA A 170 -9.34 17.33 -0.50
C ALA A 170 -10.85 17.50 -0.29
N VAL A 171 -11.62 16.43 -0.45
CA VAL A 171 -13.07 16.44 -0.27
C VAL A 171 -13.49 16.21 1.19
N LEU A 172 -12.73 15.43 1.96
CA LEU A 172 -13.06 15.09 3.35
C LEU A 172 -12.56 16.12 4.36
N ILE A 173 -11.51 16.87 4.04
CA ILE A 173 -10.97 17.98 4.82
C ILE A 173 -10.95 19.24 3.94
N PRO A 174 -12.01 20.07 3.97
CA PRO A 174 -12.15 21.22 3.08
C PRO A 174 -10.99 22.22 3.14
N SER A 175 -10.34 22.38 4.30
CA SER A 175 -9.19 23.28 4.49
C SER A 175 -7.96 22.89 3.65
N THR A 176 -7.87 21.62 3.21
CA THR A 176 -6.75 21.10 2.39
C THR A 176 -7.01 21.21 0.89
N HIS A 177 -8.23 21.54 0.49
CA HIS A 177 -8.73 21.41 -0.88
C HIS A 177 -7.89 22.20 -1.90
N GLU A 178 -7.76 23.51 -1.72
CA GLU A 178 -7.04 24.38 -2.66
C GLU A 178 -5.58 23.94 -2.85
N ASN A 179 -4.89 23.58 -1.76
CA ASN A 179 -3.51 23.11 -1.82
C ASN A 179 -3.41 21.80 -2.62
N ILE A 180 -4.23 20.80 -2.28
CA ILE A 180 -4.21 19.51 -2.96
C ILE A 180 -4.58 19.66 -4.43
N MET A 181 -5.61 20.43 -4.76
CA MET A 181 -6.04 20.62 -6.15
C MET A 181 -4.99 21.35 -6.97
N GLY A 182 -4.24 22.29 -6.38
CA GLY A 182 -3.07 22.90 -7.03
C GLY A 182 -2.01 21.87 -7.41
N LEU A 183 -1.64 20.99 -6.46
CA LEU A 183 -0.66 19.92 -6.67
C LEU A 183 -1.11 18.88 -7.72
N LEU A 184 -2.38 18.45 -7.64
CA LEU A 184 -2.96 17.51 -8.61
C LEU A 184 -3.05 18.13 -10.01
N THR A 185 -3.43 19.41 -10.13
CA THR A 185 -3.52 20.11 -11.41
C THR A 185 -2.16 20.21 -12.08
N ALA A 186 -1.13 20.66 -11.35
CA ALA A 186 0.23 20.74 -11.89
C ALA A 186 0.75 19.36 -12.32
N SER A 187 0.52 18.34 -11.51
CA SER A 187 0.91 16.95 -11.82
C SER A 187 0.16 16.38 -13.03
N ALA A 188 -1.14 16.68 -13.18
CA ALA A 188 -1.94 16.25 -14.31
C ALA A 188 -1.49 16.90 -15.63
N VAL A 189 -1.05 18.16 -15.60
CA VAL A 189 -0.44 18.82 -16.77
C VAL A 189 0.84 18.09 -17.18
N GLY A 190 1.73 17.79 -16.23
CA GLY A 190 2.95 17.02 -16.51
C GLY A 190 2.65 15.61 -17.03
N ALA A 191 1.67 14.91 -16.44
CA ALA A 191 1.22 13.62 -16.92
C ALA A 191 0.68 13.68 -18.35
N ALA A 192 -0.14 14.68 -18.67
CA ALA A 192 -0.70 14.86 -20.02
C ALA A 192 0.38 15.11 -21.07
N GLN A 193 1.42 15.87 -20.74
CA GLN A 193 2.58 16.05 -21.62
C GLN A 193 3.34 14.73 -21.83
N SER A 194 3.44 13.92 -20.78
CA SER A 194 4.09 12.61 -20.83
C SER A 194 3.33 11.58 -21.68
N CYS A 195 2.01 11.73 -21.83
CA CYS A 195 1.14 10.91 -22.69
C CYS A 195 1.25 11.27 -24.18
N SER A 196 2.47 11.26 -24.70
CA SER A 196 2.80 11.58 -26.10
C SER A 196 3.67 10.51 -26.78
N GLY A 197 3.83 9.37 -26.11
CA GLY A 197 4.76 8.31 -26.46
C GLY A 197 4.17 7.09 -27.15
N GLY A 198 5.02 6.07 -27.29
CA GLY A 198 4.63 4.74 -27.78
C GLY A 198 4.29 4.69 -29.27
N SER A 199 3.97 3.49 -29.76
CA SER A 199 3.52 3.28 -31.14
C SER A 199 2.13 3.85 -31.42
N ASP A 200 1.39 4.18 -30.36
CA ASP A 200 0.02 4.68 -30.40
C ASP A 200 -0.06 6.22 -30.30
N GLY A 201 1.06 6.89 -30.04
CA GLY A 201 1.16 8.35 -29.92
C GLY A 201 0.52 8.93 -28.66
N HIS A 202 0.11 8.10 -27.70
CA HIS A 202 -0.54 8.53 -26.45
C HIS A 202 -0.16 7.70 -25.22
N THR A 203 0.86 6.84 -25.33
CA THR A 203 1.41 6.12 -24.18
C THR A 203 2.02 7.10 -23.18
N CYS A 204 1.59 7.02 -21.92
CA CYS A 204 2.12 7.83 -20.82
C CYS A 204 3.42 7.26 -20.23
N GLY A 205 4.34 8.15 -19.86
CA GLY A 205 5.58 7.84 -19.16
C GLY A 205 5.49 7.92 -17.63
N THR A 206 6.63 7.77 -16.95
CA THR A 206 6.69 7.84 -15.48
C THR A 206 7.15 9.21 -14.98
N ASP A 207 8.07 9.87 -15.67
CA ASP A 207 8.61 11.16 -15.27
C ASP A 207 7.78 12.31 -15.87
N TRP A 208 6.97 12.93 -15.02
CA TRP A 208 6.09 14.04 -15.41
C TRP A 208 6.80 15.40 -15.38
N THR A 209 8.06 15.44 -14.96
CA THR A 209 8.92 16.62 -15.04
C THR A 209 9.72 16.65 -16.35
N PHE A 210 9.82 15.52 -17.04
CA PHE A 210 10.46 15.41 -18.34
C PHE A 210 9.57 16.05 -19.43
N PRO A 211 10.12 16.85 -20.35
CA PRO A 211 9.34 17.45 -21.43
C PRO A 211 8.95 16.38 -22.46
N GLY A 212 7.72 15.90 -22.37
CA GLY A 212 7.17 14.87 -23.26
C GLY A 212 7.32 13.46 -22.68
N TRP A 213 7.37 12.46 -23.56
CA TRP A 213 7.51 11.06 -23.16
C TRP A 213 8.96 10.69 -22.82
N ASP A 214 9.16 10.08 -21.65
CA ASP A 214 10.47 9.65 -21.11
C ASP A 214 10.94 8.27 -21.63
N GLY A 215 10.21 7.67 -22.58
CA GLY A 215 10.49 6.34 -23.12
C GLY A 215 10.08 5.18 -22.21
N LYS A 216 9.39 5.45 -21.09
CA LYS A 216 8.88 4.41 -20.18
C LYS A 216 7.42 4.10 -20.46
N TYR A 217 7.02 2.84 -20.28
CA TYR A 217 5.63 2.43 -20.47
C TYR A 217 5.30 1.20 -19.63
N GLY A 218 4.05 1.08 -19.24
CA GLY A 218 3.58 -0.02 -18.41
C GLY A 218 2.23 0.30 -17.79
N LEU A 219 1.63 -0.71 -17.17
CA LEU A 219 0.36 -0.55 -16.48
C LEU A 219 0.45 0.51 -15.36
N GLY A 220 1.56 0.55 -14.62
CA GLY A 220 1.78 1.53 -13.55
C GLY A 220 1.74 2.97 -14.06
N GLU A 221 2.44 3.28 -15.15
CA GLU A 221 2.44 4.61 -15.77
C GLU A 221 1.05 5.03 -16.23
N GLN A 222 0.34 4.13 -16.94
CA GLN A 222 -1.00 4.44 -17.44
C GLN A 222 -1.98 4.65 -16.28
N MET A 223 -1.90 3.82 -15.23
CA MET A 223 -2.70 3.99 -14.02
C MET A 223 -2.41 5.31 -13.31
N CYS A 224 -1.15 5.70 -13.19
CA CYS A 224 -0.78 6.97 -12.56
C CYS A 224 -1.31 8.17 -13.34
N ALA A 225 -1.16 8.17 -14.67
CA ALA A 225 -1.66 9.24 -15.53
C ALA A 225 -3.18 9.35 -15.48
N LEU A 226 -3.89 8.22 -15.59
CA LEU A 226 -5.36 8.18 -15.48
C LEU A 226 -5.82 8.72 -14.12
N GLU A 227 -5.23 8.22 -13.04
CA GLU A 227 -5.66 8.54 -11.69
C GLU A 227 -5.42 10.02 -11.34
N VAL A 228 -4.29 10.62 -11.73
CA VAL A 228 -4.07 12.05 -11.47
C VAL A 228 -5.03 12.94 -12.28
N MET A 229 -5.31 12.59 -13.54
CA MET A 229 -6.23 13.35 -14.39
C MET A 229 -7.68 13.26 -13.91
N GLN A 230 -8.17 12.06 -13.55
CA GLN A 230 -9.54 11.90 -13.10
C GLN A 230 -9.80 12.60 -11.75
N ASN A 231 -8.78 12.70 -10.88
CA ASN A 231 -8.92 13.38 -9.59
C ASN A 231 -9.11 14.91 -9.74
N LEU A 232 -8.89 15.49 -10.93
CA LEU A 232 -9.30 16.87 -11.21
C LEU A 232 -10.83 17.07 -11.15
N LEU A 233 -11.59 15.98 -11.29
CA LEU A 233 -13.04 15.99 -11.25
C LEU A 233 -13.59 15.68 -9.84
N VAL A 234 -12.73 15.49 -8.83
CA VAL A 234 -13.14 14.99 -7.50
C VAL A 234 -14.16 15.91 -6.80
N SER A 235 -14.14 17.20 -7.13
CA SER A 235 -15.06 18.21 -6.56
C SER A 235 -16.40 18.32 -7.29
N GLN A 236 -16.54 17.65 -8.44
CA GLN A 236 -17.78 17.66 -9.22
C GLN A 236 -18.76 16.57 -8.77
N LEU A 237 -18.32 15.69 -7.86
CA LEU A 237 -19.10 14.59 -7.33
C LEU A 237 -19.28 14.74 -5.82
N PRO A 238 -20.35 14.14 -5.25
CA PRO A 238 -20.50 14.07 -3.80
C PRO A 238 -19.30 13.38 -3.13
N PRO A 239 -19.02 13.72 -1.85
CA PRO A 239 -18.03 12.99 -1.05
C PRO A 239 -18.37 11.49 -0.99
N PRO A 240 -17.38 10.62 -0.68
CA PRO A 240 -17.64 9.20 -0.49
C PRO A 240 -18.88 8.97 0.38
N TYR A 241 -19.83 8.18 -0.11
CA TYR A 241 -21.09 7.98 0.59
C TYR A 241 -20.91 7.25 1.92
N LYS A 242 -21.84 7.48 2.84
CA LYS A 242 -22.08 6.71 4.06
C LYS A 242 -23.27 5.76 3.82
N ASN A 243 -23.53 4.85 4.74
CA ASN A 243 -24.72 3.98 4.71
C ASN A 243 -26.05 4.78 4.64
N ASN A 244 -26.06 6.01 5.15
CA ASN A 244 -27.23 6.88 5.22
C ASN A 244 -27.21 8.07 4.24
N THR A 245 -26.16 8.22 3.42
CA THR A 245 -26.05 9.33 2.44
C THR A 245 -25.95 8.87 0.98
N GLY A 246 -26.44 7.66 0.65
CA GLY A 246 -26.50 7.15 -0.72
C GLY A 246 -25.73 5.84 -0.95
N GLY A 247 -25.09 5.28 0.07
CA GLY A 247 -24.48 3.96 -0.02
C GLY A 247 -25.53 2.87 -0.19
N SER A 248 -25.48 2.14 -1.31
CA SER A 248 -26.42 1.05 -1.63
C SER A 248 -25.93 -0.34 -1.25
N SER A 249 -24.65 -0.48 -0.84
CA SER A 249 -24.05 -1.77 -0.48
C SER A 249 -24.54 -2.24 0.89
N VAL A 250 -24.87 -3.53 0.99
CA VAL A 250 -25.38 -4.18 2.22
C VAL A 250 -24.24 -4.87 2.95
N GLY A 251 -24.10 -4.59 4.25
CA GLY A 251 -23.08 -5.21 5.10
C GLY A 251 -23.35 -6.68 5.41
N ASN A 252 -22.31 -7.39 5.82
CA ASN A 252 -22.41 -8.76 6.35
C ASN A 252 -21.67 -8.83 7.69
N VAL A 253 -22.40 -9.05 8.78
CA VAL A 253 -21.84 -9.18 10.15
C VAL A 253 -20.88 -10.37 10.29
N ASN A 254 -21.00 -11.36 9.40
CA ASN A 254 -20.14 -12.54 9.33
C ASN A 254 -19.05 -12.43 8.25
N ALA A 255 -18.82 -11.23 7.69
CA ALA A 255 -17.78 -11.04 6.68
C ALA A 255 -16.40 -11.41 7.26
N GLY A 256 -15.80 -12.47 6.71
CA GLY A 256 -14.50 -12.97 7.15
C GLY A 256 -14.51 -13.81 8.45
N SER A 257 -15.68 -14.05 9.07
CA SER A 257 -15.81 -14.93 10.25
C SER A 257 -16.05 -16.40 9.89
N THR A 258 -16.57 -16.66 8.70
CA THR A 258 -16.65 -18.03 8.17
C THR A 258 -15.27 -18.50 7.77
N LYS A 259 -14.76 -19.56 8.42
CA LYS A 259 -13.63 -20.37 7.93
C LYS A 259 -14.02 -21.04 6.61
N LEU A 260 -13.93 -20.31 5.50
CA LEU A 260 -14.01 -20.83 4.13
C LEU A 260 -12.80 -20.23 3.42
N ALA A 261 -11.77 -20.96 2.99
CA ALA A 261 -11.64 -22.36 2.65
C ALA A 261 -10.41 -22.98 3.33
N THR A 262 -10.37 -24.31 3.39
CA THR A 262 -9.11 -25.07 3.42
C THR A 262 -8.12 -24.39 2.46
N LEU A 263 -7.02 -23.86 3.01
CA LEU A 263 -6.07 -23.00 2.30
C LEU A 263 -5.38 -23.70 1.12
N ASN A 264 -5.53 -25.02 1.02
CA ASN A 264 -5.21 -25.82 -0.15
C ASN A 264 -6.49 -26.43 -0.73
N GLN A 265 -7.04 -25.82 -1.79
CA GLN A 265 -7.98 -26.56 -2.66
C GLN A 265 -7.27 -27.70 -3.42
N ASN A 266 -5.93 -27.67 -3.45
CA ASN A 266 -5.07 -28.71 -4.02
C ASN A 266 -4.38 -29.53 -2.92
N GLU A 267 -5.04 -29.80 -1.79
CA GLU A 267 -4.49 -30.72 -0.80
C GLU A 267 -4.51 -32.12 -1.44
N LEU A 268 -3.38 -32.50 -2.04
CA LEU A 268 -3.22 -33.80 -2.67
C LEU A 268 -3.41 -34.85 -1.58
N THR A 269 -4.43 -35.68 -1.75
CA THR A 269 -4.61 -36.85 -0.89
C THR A 269 -3.52 -37.85 -1.24
N ILE A 270 -2.39 -37.78 -0.52
CA ILE A 270 -1.25 -38.66 -0.76
C ILE A 270 -1.64 -40.09 -0.39
N THR A 271 -1.75 -40.94 -1.41
CA THR A 271 -2.09 -42.35 -1.25
C THR A 271 -0.85 -43.19 -0.93
N GLY A 272 -1.06 -44.46 -0.57
CA GLY A 272 0.04 -45.41 -0.43
C GLY A 272 0.85 -45.59 -1.72
N GLY A 273 0.20 -45.49 -2.89
CA GLY A 273 0.85 -45.58 -4.21
C GLY A 273 1.80 -44.43 -4.48
N ASP A 274 1.43 -43.21 -4.11
CA ASP A 274 2.26 -42.02 -4.27
C ASP A 274 3.55 -42.11 -3.43
N LYS A 275 3.41 -42.59 -2.18
CA LYS A 275 4.56 -42.81 -1.28
C LYS A 275 5.48 -43.90 -1.79
N ALA A 276 4.92 -44.99 -2.31
CA ALA A 276 5.69 -46.09 -2.90
C ALA A 276 6.45 -45.63 -4.15
N GLY A 277 5.78 -44.90 -5.06
CA GLY A 277 6.39 -44.35 -6.27
C GLY A 277 7.52 -43.37 -5.95
N ALA A 278 7.31 -42.44 -5.01
CA ALA A 278 8.34 -41.51 -4.55
C ALA A 278 9.55 -42.24 -3.94
N GLY A 279 9.30 -43.27 -3.13
CA GLY A 279 10.36 -44.10 -2.54
C GLY A 279 11.18 -44.84 -3.59
N ILE A 280 10.53 -45.47 -4.58
CA ILE A 280 11.20 -46.17 -5.68
C ILE A 280 12.04 -45.20 -6.50
N LEU A 281 11.48 -44.05 -6.90
CA LEU A 281 12.19 -43.06 -7.70
C LEU A 281 13.45 -42.55 -6.97
N THR A 282 13.32 -42.29 -5.66
CA THR A 282 14.43 -41.88 -4.80
C THR A 282 15.52 -42.95 -4.76
N ALA A 283 15.15 -44.22 -4.59
CA ALA A 283 16.10 -45.33 -4.58
C ALA A 283 16.83 -45.50 -5.92
N VAL A 284 16.13 -45.35 -7.06
CA VAL A 284 16.74 -45.41 -8.39
C VAL A 284 17.74 -44.28 -8.60
N VAL A 285 17.38 -43.04 -8.23
CA VAL A 285 18.30 -41.89 -8.35
C VAL A 285 19.53 -42.10 -7.48
N LEU A 286 19.37 -42.54 -6.22
CA LEU A 286 20.49 -42.83 -5.33
C LEU A 286 21.36 -43.97 -5.86
N ALA A 287 20.78 -45.04 -6.39
CA ALA A 287 21.51 -46.14 -7.00
C ALA A 287 22.29 -45.69 -8.25
N GLY A 288 21.72 -44.82 -9.07
CA GLY A 288 22.39 -44.24 -10.24
C GLY A 288 23.57 -43.35 -9.84
N LEU A 289 23.39 -42.49 -8.82
CA LEU A 289 24.46 -41.66 -8.28
C LEU A 289 25.59 -42.52 -7.69
N LEU A 290 25.25 -43.51 -6.86
CA LEU A 290 26.22 -44.44 -6.27
C LEU A 290 26.96 -45.24 -7.35
N GLY A 291 26.24 -45.82 -8.31
CA GLY A 291 26.83 -46.56 -9.43
C GLY A 291 27.76 -45.69 -10.27
N GLY A 292 27.37 -44.45 -10.57
CA GLY A 292 28.22 -43.48 -11.25
C GLY A 292 29.49 -43.15 -10.46
N THR A 293 29.37 -42.94 -9.14
CA THR A 293 30.55 -42.69 -8.29
C THR A 293 31.49 -43.89 -8.22
N ILE A 294 30.96 -45.12 -8.14
CA ILE A 294 31.78 -46.34 -8.13
C ILE A 294 32.49 -46.52 -9.47
N TRP A 295 31.80 -46.29 -10.59
CA TRP A 295 32.40 -46.38 -11.92
C TRP A 295 33.50 -45.35 -12.15
N MET A 296 33.38 -44.14 -11.60
CA MET A 296 34.45 -43.13 -11.70
C MET A 296 35.67 -43.42 -10.81
N VAL A 297 35.52 -44.28 -9.79
CA VAL A 297 36.60 -44.65 -8.85
C VAL A 297 37.35 -45.91 -9.31
N LEU A 298 36.72 -46.75 -10.12
CA LEU A 298 37.33 -47.93 -10.76
C LEU A 298 38.03 -47.57 -12.07
#